data_AF-A0AAX4HWK6-F1
#
_entry.id   AF-A0AAX4HWK6-F1
#
_cell.length_a   1.000
_cell.length_b   1.000
_cell.length_c   1.000
_cell.angle_alpha   90.00
_cell.angle_beta   90.00
_cell.angle_gamma   90.00
#
_symmetry.space_group_name_H-M   'P 1'
#
loop_
_entity.id
_entity.type
_entity.pdbx_description
1 polymer ?
#
loop_
_entity_poly.entity_id
_entity_poly.type
_entity_poly.pdbx_seq_one_letter_code
_entity_poly.pdbx_strand_id
1 'polypeptide(L)'
;MFWKEMNLWMRLPRHPNIVPFDRFVVDEIKGCVVGFTSSYVPGGNLEENRPRVFRLKWLRQLIDVVDDLNLEHGIAHQDIAPRNLLVDESTDFVMLFDFNFAARINHTSSPGEGESYLEDRNDIKGVIFTAYEIFTQDGSLRSMPHEDQNLDSLGGDWVKHSDVKLDHPVAAYKLMLQEWQERRAADLRPVNPRDVPKAIDWLSRPKPPQETISLKNTQGLLSQITFEKWYERRQDVLDRGDKVLNWERLPQRILDNGTRVLSSGEVINC
;
A
#
# COMPACT_ATOMS: atom_id res chain seq x y z
N MET A 1 -10.30 -3.65 4.36
CA MET A 1 -8.86 -3.37 4.17
C MET A 1 -8.01 -4.61 4.40
N PHE A 2 -7.73 -4.99 5.65
CA PHE A 2 -6.77 -6.06 6.00
C PHE A 2 -6.83 -7.35 5.15
N TRP A 3 -8.02 -7.96 4.98
CA TRP A 3 -8.17 -9.20 4.20
C TRP A 3 -7.68 -9.08 2.76
N LYS A 4 -8.01 -7.96 2.10
CA LYS A 4 -7.68 -7.72 0.69
C LYS A 4 -6.17 -7.56 0.52
N GLU A 5 -5.59 -6.63 1.27
CA GLU A 5 -4.16 -6.34 1.23
C GLU A 5 -3.34 -7.60 1.49
N MET A 6 -3.67 -8.32 2.56
CA MET A 6 -3.02 -9.56 2.93
C MET A 6 -3.10 -10.60 1.82
N ASN A 7 -4.29 -10.84 1.25
CA ASN A 7 -4.48 -11.87 0.21
C ASN A 7 -3.78 -11.53 -1.10
N LEU A 8 -3.75 -10.25 -1.48
CA LEU A 8 -3.04 -9.77 -2.65
C LEU A 8 -1.52 -9.92 -2.44
N TRP A 9 -0.99 -9.34 -1.36
CA TRP A 9 0.45 -9.27 -1.13
C TRP A 9 1.06 -10.66 -0.94
N MET A 10 0.39 -11.58 -0.25
CA MET A 10 0.89 -12.95 -0.09
C MET A 10 0.88 -13.77 -1.39
N ARG A 11 0.12 -13.37 -2.41
CA ARG A 11 0.01 -14.05 -3.71
C ARG A 11 0.91 -13.47 -4.78
N LEU A 12 1.45 -12.28 -4.54
CA LEU A 12 2.45 -11.70 -5.43
C LEU A 12 3.69 -12.58 -5.48
N PRO A 13 4.24 -12.87 -6.67
CA PRO A 13 5.56 -13.47 -6.79
C PRO A 13 6.60 -12.60 -6.08
N ARG A 14 7.69 -13.22 -5.61
CA ARG A 14 8.82 -12.44 -5.09
C ARG A 14 9.39 -11.57 -6.22
N HIS A 15 9.42 -10.28 -5.98
CA HIS A 15 9.92 -9.28 -6.94
C HIS A 15 10.96 -8.38 -6.26
N PRO A 16 12.10 -8.07 -6.91
CA PRO A 16 13.15 -7.24 -6.31
C PRO A 16 12.68 -5.81 -5.95
N ASN A 17 11.64 -5.32 -6.62
CA ASN A 17 11.07 -3.98 -6.40
C ASN A 17 9.76 -3.99 -5.62
N ILE A 18 9.43 -5.08 -4.92
CA ILE A 18 8.28 -5.16 -4.00
C ILE A 18 8.80 -5.62 -2.64
N VAL A 19 8.43 -4.92 -1.57
CA VAL A 19 8.79 -5.36 -0.21
C VAL A 19 8.20 -6.74 0.05
N PRO A 20 8.98 -7.75 0.47
CA PRO A 20 8.45 -9.09 0.67
C PRO A 20 7.45 -9.17 1.83
N PHE A 21 6.32 -9.81 1.57
CA PHE A 21 5.47 -10.38 2.61
C PHE A 21 6.25 -11.46 3.38
N ASP A 22 6.19 -11.45 4.72
CA ASP A 22 6.91 -12.41 5.56
C ASP A 22 5.94 -13.43 6.18
N ARG A 23 5.16 -13.03 7.19
CA ARG A 23 4.37 -13.96 8.02
C ARG A 23 3.02 -13.39 8.45
N PHE A 24 2.07 -14.28 8.71
CA PHE A 24 0.87 -13.94 9.47
C PHE A 24 1.16 -13.77 10.95
N VAL A 25 0.40 -12.89 11.58
CA VAL A 25 0.31 -12.78 13.04
C VAL A 25 -1.02 -13.40 13.44
N VAL A 26 -0.95 -14.42 14.29
CA VAL A 26 -2.12 -15.13 14.80
C VAL A 26 -2.27 -14.82 16.29
N ASP A 27 -3.49 -14.49 16.71
CA ASP A 27 -3.85 -14.37 18.12
C ASP A 27 -3.92 -15.76 18.75
N GLU A 28 -3.11 -16.01 19.77
CA GLU A 28 -3.11 -17.27 20.51
C GLU A 28 -4.37 -17.46 21.38
N ILE A 29 -5.13 -16.41 21.66
CA ILE A 29 -6.36 -16.49 22.46
C ILE A 29 -7.50 -17.06 21.62
N LYS A 30 -7.73 -16.52 20.41
CA LYS A 30 -8.86 -16.89 19.54
C LYS A 30 -8.45 -17.72 18.32
N GLY A 31 -7.16 -17.91 18.07
CA GLY A 31 -6.63 -18.60 16.88
C GLY A 31 -6.89 -17.85 15.58
N CYS A 32 -7.17 -16.54 15.62
CA CYS A 32 -7.53 -15.74 14.45
C CYS A 32 -6.32 -14.95 13.91
N VAL A 33 -6.30 -14.67 12.60
CA VAL A 33 -5.28 -13.79 12.01
C VAL A 33 -5.59 -12.34 12.41
N VAL A 34 -4.63 -11.71 13.09
CA VAL A 34 -4.74 -10.32 13.57
C VAL A 34 -3.81 -9.35 12.85
N GLY A 35 -2.89 -9.87 12.03
CA GLY A 35 -1.91 -9.06 11.35
C GLY A 35 -1.08 -9.86 10.34
N PHE A 36 -0.18 -9.17 9.67
CA PHE A 36 0.92 -9.76 8.94
C PHE A 36 2.18 -8.91 9.15
N THR A 37 3.32 -9.44 8.72
CA THR A 37 4.62 -8.81 8.79
C THR A 37 5.24 -8.75 7.41
N SER A 38 6.08 -7.76 7.18
CA SER A 38 6.90 -7.60 5.98
C SER A 38 8.37 -7.47 6.37
N SER A 39 9.26 -7.64 5.40
CA SER A 39 10.69 -7.41 5.63
C SER A 39 10.96 -5.94 5.94
N TYR A 40 11.73 -5.67 7.00
CA TYR A 40 12.15 -4.31 7.33
C TYR A 40 13.24 -3.85 6.36
N VAL A 41 12.98 -2.74 5.65
CA VAL A 41 13.96 -2.07 4.80
C VAL A 41 14.45 -0.80 5.52
N PRO A 42 15.74 -0.72 5.88
CA PRO A 42 16.28 0.43 6.61
C PRO A 42 16.35 1.68 5.73
N GLY A 43 16.47 2.86 6.38
CA GLY A 43 16.74 4.12 5.68
C GLY A 43 15.53 4.99 5.36
N GLY A 44 14.33 4.58 5.81
CA GLY A 44 13.09 5.34 5.64
C GLY A 44 12.55 5.35 4.20
N ASN A 45 11.33 5.84 4.02
CA ASN A 45 10.77 6.03 2.69
C ASN A 45 11.30 7.30 2.01
N LEU A 46 10.97 7.48 0.73
CA LEU A 46 11.44 8.63 -0.06
C LEU A 46 10.82 9.98 0.39
N GLU A 47 9.69 9.98 1.11
CA GLU A 47 9.09 11.18 1.67
C GLU A 47 9.86 11.69 2.92
N GLU A 48 10.29 10.74 3.76
CA GLU A 48 11.02 10.99 4.99
C GLU A 48 12.51 11.29 4.72
N ASN A 49 13.15 10.50 3.86
CA ASN A 49 14.58 10.64 3.56
C ASN A 49 14.84 11.56 2.36
N ARG A 50 14.41 12.83 2.51
CA ARG A 50 14.56 13.88 1.49
C ARG A 50 15.99 14.12 1.00
N PRO A 51 17.06 14.00 1.82
CA PRO A 51 18.43 14.20 1.34
C PRO A 51 18.94 13.14 0.37
N ARG A 52 18.21 12.02 0.21
CA ARG A 52 18.58 10.90 -0.68
C ARG A 52 18.53 11.35 -2.14
N VAL A 53 19.52 10.91 -2.92
CA VAL A 53 19.54 11.15 -4.37
C VAL A 53 18.49 10.27 -5.02
N PHE A 54 17.47 10.84 -5.65
CA PHE A 54 16.51 10.06 -6.43
C PHE A 54 17.11 9.71 -7.79
N ARG A 55 17.30 8.42 -8.05
CA ARG A 55 18.03 7.95 -9.25
C ARG A 55 17.09 7.69 -10.42
N LEU A 56 17.53 7.98 -11.65
CA LEU A 56 16.78 7.67 -12.87
C LEU A 56 16.48 6.17 -13.00
N LYS A 57 17.40 5.32 -12.53
CA LYS A 57 17.17 3.86 -12.50
C LYS A 57 16.03 3.45 -11.57
N TRP A 58 15.78 4.20 -10.49
CA TRP A 58 14.68 3.89 -9.57
C TRP A 58 13.33 4.23 -10.21
N LEU A 59 13.26 5.33 -10.98
CA LEU A 59 12.07 5.60 -11.78
C LEU A 59 11.81 4.48 -12.81
N ARG A 60 12.85 3.99 -13.50
CA ARG A 60 12.73 2.85 -14.41
C ARG A 60 12.18 1.61 -13.69
N GLN A 61 12.78 1.25 -12.55
CA GLN A 61 12.33 0.12 -11.73
C GLN A 61 10.88 0.26 -11.25
N LEU A 62 10.47 1.47 -10.87
CA LEU A 62 9.08 1.75 -10.48
C LEU A 62 8.13 1.58 -11.67
N ILE A 63 8.49 2.07 -12.86
CA ILE A 63 7.73 1.86 -14.08
C ILE A 63 7.60 0.35 -14.38
N ASP A 64 8.71 -0.38 -14.31
CA ASP A 64 8.75 -1.80 -14.65
C ASP A 64 7.90 -2.64 -13.69
N VAL A 65 7.95 -2.37 -12.38
CA VAL A 65 7.09 -3.08 -11.40
C VAL A 65 5.62 -2.71 -11.53
N VAL A 66 5.30 -1.47 -11.93
CA VAL A 66 3.92 -1.06 -12.20
C VAL A 66 3.37 -1.72 -13.47
N ASP A 67 4.18 -1.80 -14.53
CA ASP A 67 3.82 -2.55 -15.73
C ASP A 67 3.61 -4.04 -15.40
N ASP A 68 4.48 -4.67 -14.60
CA ASP A 68 4.30 -6.06 -14.15
C ASP A 68 3.00 -6.25 -13.35
N LEU A 69 2.75 -5.38 -12.35
CA LEU A 69 1.52 -5.43 -11.57
C LEU A 69 0.27 -5.26 -12.45
N ASN A 70 0.23 -4.24 -13.30
CA ASN A 70 -0.95 -3.91 -14.10
C ASN A 70 -1.19 -4.92 -15.23
N LEU A 71 -0.14 -5.28 -15.97
CA LEU A 71 -0.25 -6.01 -17.24
C LEU A 71 -0.11 -7.51 -17.07
N GLU A 72 0.76 -7.98 -16.15
CA GLU A 72 0.97 -9.41 -15.92
C GLU A 72 0.04 -9.94 -14.83
N HIS A 73 -0.20 -9.16 -13.78
CA HIS A 73 -0.98 -9.58 -12.61
C HIS A 73 -2.40 -9.01 -12.52
N GLY A 74 -2.73 -8.00 -13.33
CA GLY A 74 -4.05 -7.38 -13.33
C GLY A 74 -4.36 -6.65 -12.03
N ILE A 75 -3.32 -6.12 -11.38
CA ILE A 75 -3.39 -5.41 -10.10
C ILE A 75 -2.97 -3.96 -10.31
N ALA A 76 -3.78 -3.04 -9.81
CA ALA A 76 -3.38 -1.64 -9.63
C ALA A 76 -3.05 -1.39 -8.16
N HIS A 77 -1.96 -0.68 -7.87
CA HIS A 77 -1.58 -0.30 -6.51
C HIS A 77 -2.49 0.80 -5.94
N GLN A 78 -2.90 1.76 -6.77
CA GLN A 78 -3.79 2.89 -6.45
C GLN A 78 -3.30 3.90 -5.40
N ASP A 79 -2.14 3.66 -4.78
CA ASP A 79 -1.51 4.62 -3.88
C ASP A 79 0.00 4.75 -4.08
N ILE A 80 0.45 4.87 -5.33
CA ILE A 80 1.87 5.12 -5.61
C ILE A 80 2.19 6.54 -5.19
N ALA A 81 3.11 6.69 -4.24
CA ALA A 81 3.54 7.96 -3.66
C ALA A 81 4.93 7.81 -3.01
N PRO A 82 5.68 8.90 -2.75
CA PRO A 82 7.01 8.82 -2.13
C PRO A 82 7.02 8.10 -0.77
N ARG A 83 5.94 8.24 0.03
CA ARG A 83 5.77 7.55 1.31
C ARG A 83 5.69 6.02 1.20
N ASN A 84 5.31 5.51 0.02
CA ASN A 84 5.13 4.09 -0.27
C ASN A 84 6.32 3.51 -1.07
N LEU A 85 7.44 4.23 -1.13
CA LEU A 85 8.67 3.80 -1.80
C LEU A 85 9.83 3.76 -0.80
N LEU A 86 10.44 2.58 -0.67
CA LEU A 86 11.66 2.34 0.10
C LEU A 86 12.84 2.14 -0.85
N VAL A 87 14.06 2.25 -0.33
CA VAL A 87 15.27 1.90 -1.06
C VAL A 87 16.07 0.91 -0.24
N ASP A 88 16.27 -0.29 -0.79
CA ASP A 88 17.23 -1.23 -0.23
C ASP A 88 18.64 -0.77 -0.63
N GLU A 89 19.38 -0.23 0.34
CA GLU A 89 20.72 0.30 0.11
C GLU A 89 21.74 -0.78 -0.27
N SER A 90 21.49 -2.05 0.07
CA SER A 90 22.40 -3.15 -0.25
C SER A 90 22.34 -3.56 -1.72
N THR A 91 21.16 -3.45 -2.33
CA THR A 91 20.92 -3.79 -3.74
C THR A 91 20.74 -2.54 -4.63
N ASP A 92 20.60 -1.37 -4.02
CA ASP A 92 20.32 -0.08 -4.66
C ASP A 92 19.06 -0.16 -5.53
N PHE A 93 18.03 -0.86 -5.03
CA PHE A 93 16.73 -1.07 -5.63
C PHE A 93 15.65 -0.27 -4.90
N VAL A 94 14.79 0.40 -5.66
CA VAL A 94 13.55 0.96 -5.11
C VAL A 94 12.54 -0.17 -4.90
N MET A 95 11.80 -0.12 -3.80
CA MET A 95 10.81 -1.13 -3.44
C MET A 95 9.46 -0.46 -3.14
N LEU A 96 8.41 -0.96 -3.78
CA LEU A 96 7.02 -0.57 -3.52
C LEU A 96 6.47 -1.39 -2.34
N PHE A 97 5.70 -0.73 -1.48
CA PHE A 97 4.96 -1.35 -0.37
C PHE A 97 3.64 -0.63 -0.11
N ASP A 98 2.87 -1.14 0.85
CA ASP A 98 1.55 -0.63 1.26
C ASP A 98 0.45 -0.83 0.19
N PHE A 99 0.05 -2.10 0.03
CA PHE A 99 -0.96 -2.53 -0.93
C PHE A 99 -2.40 -2.35 -0.40
N ASN A 100 -2.60 -1.52 0.62
CA ASN A 100 -3.89 -1.37 1.30
C ASN A 100 -5.01 -0.89 0.35
N PHE A 101 -4.65 -0.05 -0.63
CA PHE A 101 -5.55 0.44 -1.67
C PHE A 101 -5.52 -0.35 -2.97
N ALA A 102 -4.63 -1.33 -3.09
CA ALA A 102 -4.48 -2.07 -4.32
C ALA A 102 -5.77 -2.85 -4.67
N ALA A 103 -6.06 -2.98 -5.96
CA ALA A 103 -7.26 -3.65 -6.44
C ALA A 103 -7.02 -4.41 -7.75
N ARG A 104 -7.90 -5.37 -8.02
CA ARG A 104 -7.97 -6.07 -9.31
C ARG A 104 -8.54 -5.14 -10.37
N ILE A 105 -7.79 -4.92 -11.45
CA ILE A 105 -8.21 -4.13 -12.61
C ILE A 105 -9.37 -4.86 -13.28
N ASN A 106 -10.41 -4.12 -13.67
CA ASN A 106 -11.60 -4.64 -14.36
C ASN A 106 -12.35 -5.76 -13.62
N HIS A 107 -12.25 -5.80 -12.29
CA HIS A 107 -13.01 -6.71 -11.43
C HIS A 107 -14.18 -6.00 -10.76
N THR A 108 -15.41 -6.47 -11.00
CA THR A 108 -16.60 -5.99 -10.29
C THR A 108 -16.54 -6.43 -8.83
N SER A 109 -16.46 -5.48 -7.90
CA SER A 109 -16.39 -5.82 -6.48
C SER A 109 -17.73 -6.34 -6.00
N SER A 110 -17.74 -7.55 -5.42
CA SER A 110 -18.92 -8.06 -4.71
C SER A 110 -19.02 -7.39 -3.32
N PRO A 111 -20.23 -7.30 -2.73
CA PRO A 111 -20.39 -6.83 -1.35
C PRO A 111 -19.48 -7.62 -0.40
N GLY A 112 -18.59 -6.91 0.32
CA GLY A 112 -17.64 -7.50 1.27
C GLY A 112 -16.23 -7.80 0.74
N GLU A 113 -15.94 -7.56 -0.55
CA GLU A 113 -14.59 -7.75 -1.13
C GLU A 113 -13.64 -6.57 -0.94
N GLY A 114 -14.14 -5.42 -0.50
CA GLY A 114 -13.38 -4.18 -0.32
C GLY A 114 -13.58 -3.19 -1.46
N GLU A 115 -12.72 -2.18 -1.53
CA GLU A 115 -12.76 -1.13 -2.56
C GLU A 115 -12.46 -1.70 -3.95
N SER A 116 -13.23 -1.24 -4.94
CA SER A 116 -13.02 -1.52 -6.35
C SER A 116 -11.81 -0.78 -6.90
N TYR A 117 -11.36 -1.18 -8.08
CA TYR A 117 -10.49 -0.35 -8.90
C TYR A 117 -11.17 1.00 -9.19
N LEU A 118 -10.43 2.09 -9.01
CA LEU A 118 -10.86 3.46 -9.29
C LEU A 118 -9.95 4.04 -10.37
N GLU A 119 -10.53 4.43 -11.51
CA GLU A 119 -9.77 4.97 -12.64
C GLU A 119 -9.03 6.26 -12.28
N ASP A 120 -9.62 7.08 -11.41
CA ASP A 120 -9.00 8.31 -10.89
C ASP A 120 -7.73 8.05 -10.09
N ARG A 121 -7.50 6.80 -9.66
CA ARG A 121 -6.31 6.35 -8.92
C ARG A 121 -5.40 5.45 -9.76
N ASN A 122 -5.51 5.49 -11.09
CA ASN A 122 -4.65 4.65 -11.94
C ASN A 122 -3.15 4.89 -11.66
N ASP A 123 -2.37 3.82 -11.76
CA ASP A 123 -0.97 3.83 -11.34
C ASP A 123 -0.07 4.69 -12.25
N ILE A 124 -0.44 4.87 -13.52
CA ILE A 124 0.31 5.72 -14.46
C ILE A 124 0.34 7.15 -13.92
N LYS A 125 -0.85 7.70 -13.60
CA LYS A 125 -1.00 9.00 -12.95
C LYS A 125 -0.25 9.05 -11.63
N GLY A 126 -0.36 8.00 -10.81
CA GLY A 126 0.35 7.87 -9.53
C GLY A 126 1.88 7.99 -9.64
N VAL A 127 2.51 7.31 -10.61
CA VAL A 127 3.96 7.38 -10.86
C VAL A 127 4.39 8.77 -11.30
N ILE A 128 3.63 9.41 -12.19
CA ILE A 128 3.95 10.75 -12.70
C ILE A 128 3.89 11.79 -11.57
N PHE A 129 2.82 11.75 -10.76
CA PHE A 129 2.72 12.63 -9.59
C PHE A 129 3.81 12.36 -8.57
N THR A 130 4.16 11.10 -8.34
CA THR A 130 5.28 10.75 -7.45
C THR A 130 6.59 11.37 -7.93
N ALA A 131 6.88 11.31 -9.23
CA ALA A 131 8.07 11.95 -9.78
C ALA A 131 8.01 13.49 -9.64
N TYR A 132 6.87 14.09 -9.98
CA TYR A 132 6.64 15.53 -9.79
C TYR A 132 6.90 15.95 -8.34
N GLU A 133 6.26 15.30 -7.37
CA GLU A 133 6.39 15.56 -5.94
C GLU A 133 7.84 15.46 -5.45
N ILE A 134 8.58 14.44 -5.90
CA ILE A 134 10.00 14.29 -5.54
C ILE A 134 10.82 15.45 -6.10
N PHE A 135 10.53 15.92 -7.30
CA PHE A 135 11.34 16.96 -7.95
C PHE A 135 11.05 18.36 -7.43
N THR A 136 9.77 18.68 -7.23
CA THR A 136 9.30 20.03 -6.89
C THR A 136 9.10 20.23 -5.39
N GLN A 137 9.01 19.13 -4.62
CA GLN A 137 8.52 19.10 -3.24
C GLN A 137 7.09 19.66 -3.07
N ASP A 138 6.33 19.72 -4.17
CA ASP A 138 4.94 20.16 -4.16
C ASP A 138 4.00 18.96 -4.00
N GLY A 139 3.43 18.83 -2.80
CA GLY A 139 2.42 17.82 -2.47
C GLY A 139 0.97 18.29 -2.60
N SER A 140 0.72 19.47 -3.18
CA SER A 140 -0.62 20.07 -3.27
C SER A 140 -1.63 19.17 -3.98
N LEU A 141 -1.18 18.41 -4.99
CA LEU A 141 -2.01 17.47 -5.75
C LEU A 141 -2.62 16.38 -4.86
N ARG A 142 -1.86 15.90 -3.87
CA ARG A 142 -2.34 14.86 -2.94
C ARG A 142 -3.33 15.37 -1.91
N SER A 143 -3.46 16.69 -1.77
CA SER A 143 -4.45 17.32 -0.90
C SER A 143 -5.82 17.45 -1.56
N MET A 144 -5.90 17.20 -2.88
CA MET A 144 -7.15 17.23 -3.64
C MET A 144 -7.78 15.84 -3.73
N PRO A 145 -9.12 15.76 -3.87
CA PRO A 145 -9.81 14.53 -4.24
C PRO A 145 -9.20 13.90 -5.50
N HIS A 146 -9.21 12.57 -5.60
CA HIS A 146 -8.52 11.86 -6.68
C HIS A 146 -9.09 12.20 -8.06
N GLU A 147 -10.41 12.39 -8.13
CA GLU A 147 -11.18 12.82 -9.30
C GLU A 147 -10.77 14.19 -9.84
N ASP A 148 -10.25 15.07 -8.98
CA ASP A 148 -9.85 16.44 -9.34
C ASP A 148 -8.36 16.53 -9.72
N GLN A 149 -7.59 15.47 -9.49
CA GLN A 149 -6.17 15.45 -9.82
C GLN A 149 -5.95 15.23 -11.33
N ASN A 150 -5.49 16.25 -12.06
CA ASN A 150 -5.23 16.18 -13.49
C ASN A 150 -3.71 16.29 -13.81
N LEU A 151 -3.22 15.47 -14.73
CA LEU A 151 -1.85 15.55 -15.28
C LEU A 151 -1.59 16.88 -16.00
N ASP A 152 -2.61 17.46 -16.65
CA ASP A 152 -2.50 18.75 -17.35
C ASP A 152 -2.16 19.90 -16.38
N SER A 153 -2.46 19.73 -15.09
CA SER A 153 -2.16 20.71 -14.04
C SER A 153 -0.68 20.77 -13.67
N LEU A 154 0.14 19.80 -14.08
CA LEU A 154 1.57 19.71 -13.71
C LEU A 154 2.47 20.76 -14.38
N GLY A 155 1.94 21.52 -15.34
CA GLY A 155 2.69 22.52 -16.10
C GLY A 155 3.82 21.95 -16.96
N GLY A 156 4.29 22.75 -17.93
CA GLY A 156 5.39 22.37 -18.83
C GLY A 156 6.76 22.33 -18.15
N ASP A 157 6.99 23.21 -17.17
CA ASP A 157 8.28 23.38 -16.51
C ASP A 157 8.25 22.85 -15.08
N TRP A 158 8.79 21.64 -14.89
CA TRP A 158 8.97 21.06 -13.56
C TRP A 158 10.21 21.70 -12.91
N VAL A 159 9.99 22.75 -12.12
CA VAL A 159 11.07 23.46 -11.43
C VAL A 159 11.59 22.59 -10.29
N LYS A 160 12.81 22.08 -10.43
CA LYS A 160 13.46 21.28 -9.39
C LYS A 160 13.70 22.13 -8.15
N HIS A 161 13.25 21.66 -7.00
CA HIS A 161 13.52 22.27 -5.71
C HIS A 161 15.03 22.24 -5.39
N SER A 162 15.55 23.25 -4.68
CA SER A 162 16.99 23.41 -4.40
C SER A 162 17.57 22.22 -3.64
N ASP A 163 16.78 21.67 -2.72
CA ASP A 163 17.22 20.61 -1.81
C ASP A 163 17.14 19.22 -2.43
N VAL A 164 16.56 19.10 -3.62
CA VAL A 164 16.38 17.83 -4.32
C VAL A 164 17.65 17.47 -5.10
N LYS A 165 18.13 16.26 -4.85
CA LYS A 165 19.28 15.68 -5.54
C LYS A 165 18.81 14.61 -6.52
N LEU A 166 19.19 14.78 -7.77
CA LEU A 166 18.93 13.84 -8.87
C LEU A 166 20.27 13.44 -9.47
N ASP A 167 20.38 12.20 -9.97
CA ASP A 167 21.59 11.75 -10.67
C ASP A 167 21.57 12.10 -12.17
N HIS A 168 20.42 12.57 -12.69
CA HIS A 168 20.25 13.07 -14.05
C HIS A 168 19.46 14.39 -14.05
N PRO A 169 19.46 15.16 -15.17
CA PRO A 169 18.59 16.32 -15.33
C PRO A 169 17.10 15.91 -15.32
N VAL A 170 16.21 16.79 -14.82
CA VAL A 170 14.75 16.56 -14.80
C VAL A 170 14.21 16.13 -16.17
N ALA A 171 14.76 16.70 -17.26
CA ALA A 171 14.37 16.36 -18.63
C ALA A 171 14.52 14.86 -18.95
N ALA A 172 15.52 14.16 -18.40
CA ALA A 172 15.71 12.73 -18.63
C ALA A 172 14.59 11.89 -17.97
N TYR A 173 14.16 12.26 -16.77
CA TYR A 173 13.03 11.61 -16.08
C TYR A 173 11.71 11.88 -16.81
N LYS A 174 11.49 13.13 -17.24
CA LYS A 174 10.29 13.51 -18.00
C LYS A 174 10.21 12.75 -19.32
N LEU A 175 11.31 12.66 -20.06
CA LEU A 175 11.36 11.88 -21.30
C LEU A 175 11.00 10.41 -21.05
N MET A 176 11.55 9.81 -20.00
CA MET A 176 11.24 8.43 -19.61
C MET A 176 9.75 8.22 -19.29
N LEU A 177 9.13 9.16 -18.57
CA LEU A 177 7.70 9.13 -18.26
C LEU A 177 6.86 9.28 -19.53
N GLN A 178 7.22 10.23 -20.40
CA GLN A 178 6.52 10.47 -21.66
C GLN A 178 6.55 9.24 -22.57
N GLU A 179 7.74 8.65 -22.80
CA GLU A 179 7.88 7.43 -23.60
C GLU A 179 7.06 6.26 -23.03
N TRP A 180 6.98 6.15 -21.70
CA TRP A 180 6.16 5.14 -21.04
C TRP A 180 4.67 5.41 -21.22
N GLN A 181 4.21 6.64 -21.04
CA GLN A 181 2.81 7.03 -21.28
C GLN A 181 2.40 6.77 -22.74
N GLU A 182 3.24 7.15 -23.70
CA GLU A 182 2.98 6.92 -25.13
C GLU A 182 2.87 5.42 -25.44
N ARG A 183 3.78 4.59 -24.89
CA ARG A 183 3.67 3.12 -24.98
C ARG A 183 2.35 2.61 -24.41
N ARG A 184 1.97 3.06 -23.21
CA ARG A 184 0.75 2.61 -22.52
C ARG A 184 -0.51 3.06 -23.25
N ALA A 185 -0.50 4.23 -23.89
CA ALA A 185 -1.60 4.71 -24.71
C ALA A 185 -1.72 3.95 -26.05
N ALA A 186 -0.58 3.53 -26.63
CA ALA A 186 -0.54 2.74 -27.85
C ALA A 186 -0.92 1.26 -27.64
N ASP A 187 -0.75 0.74 -26.42
CA ASP A 187 -1.17 -0.62 -26.06
C ASP A 187 -2.71 -0.66 -25.90
N LEU A 188 -3.39 -0.86 -27.03
CA LEU A 188 -4.85 -0.93 -27.13
C LEU A 188 -5.47 -2.16 -26.45
N ARG A 189 -4.69 -3.01 -25.77
CA ARG A 189 -5.22 -4.18 -25.07
C ARG A 189 -6.24 -3.71 -24.03
N PRO A 190 -7.54 -3.99 -24.21
CA PRO A 190 -8.46 -3.87 -23.09
C PRO A 190 -7.95 -4.86 -22.06
N VAL A 191 -7.67 -4.42 -20.83
CA VAL A 191 -7.26 -5.33 -19.76
C VAL A 191 -8.48 -6.17 -19.35
N ASN A 192 -9.02 -6.99 -20.24
CA ASN A 192 -10.03 -7.95 -19.87
C ASN A 192 -9.38 -8.89 -18.85
N PRO A 193 -9.97 -9.16 -17.67
CA PRO A 193 -9.33 -10.00 -16.67
C PRO A 193 -8.94 -11.40 -17.18
N ARG A 194 -9.60 -11.88 -18.25
CA ARG A 194 -9.30 -13.14 -18.93
C ARG A 194 -8.05 -13.11 -19.82
N ASP A 195 -7.58 -11.93 -20.18
CA ASP A 195 -6.45 -11.70 -21.09
C ASP A 195 -5.16 -11.37 -20.33
N VAL A 196 -5.21 -11.31 -18.99
CA VAL A 196 -4.07 -11.07 -18.11
C VAL A 196 -3.36 -12.41 -17.81
N PRO A 197 -2.10 -12.62 -18.25
CA PRO A 197 -1.45 -13.93 -18.24
C PRO A 197 -1.32 -14.59 -16.87
N LYS A 198 -1.15 -13.80 -15.81
CA LYS A 198 -0.92 -14.27 -14.43
C LYS A 198 -1.82 -13.53 -13.44
N ALA A 199 -3.08 -13.30 -13.83
CA ALA A 199 -4.07 -12.60 -13.03
C ALA A 199 -4.09 -13.14 -11.60
N ILE A 200 -3.94 -12.26 -10.62
CA ILE A 200 -4.03 -12.63 -9.21
C ILE A 200 -5.48 -12.53 -8.76
N ASP A 201 -5.97 -13.61 -8.16
CA ASP A 201 -7.32 -13.66 -7.62
C ASP A 201 -7.34 -14.17 -6.17
N TRP A 202 -8.37 -13.77 -5.42
CA TRP A 202 -8.61 -14.21 -4.05
C TRP A 202 -10.09 -14.24 -3.73
N LEU A 203 -10.46 -15.13 -2.80
CA LEU A 203 -11.83 -15.29 -2.35
C LEU A 203 -12.31 -14.06 -1.58
N SER A 204 -13.60 -13.77 -1.73
CA SER A 204 -14.30 -12.79 -0.91
C SER A 204 -14.10 -13.11 0.57
N ARG A 205 -14.03 -12.07 1.40
CA ARG A 205 -13.86 -12.26 2.84
C ARG A 205 -15.04 -13.11 3.38
N PRO A 206 -14.78 -14.19 4.13
CA PRO A 206 -15.85 -14.96 4.73
C PRO A 206 -16.68 -14.09 5.68
N LYS A 207 -17.99 -14.33 5.72
CA LYS A 207 -18.89 -13.61 6.62
C LYS A 207 -18.53 -13.93 8.09
N PRO A 208 -18.49 -12.93 8.98
CA PRO A 208 -18.24 -13.17 10.39
C PRO A 208 -19.44 -13.88 11.02
N PRO A 209 -19.25 -14.53 12.18
CA PRO A 209 -20.36 -14.99 13.00
C PRO A 209 -21.33 -13.85 13.33
N GLN A 210 -22.62 -14.18 13.41
CA GLN A 210 -23.63 -13.24 13.89
C GLN A 210 -23.57 -13.16 15.41
N GLU A 211 -23.52 -11.94 15.96
CA GLU A 211 -23.66 -11.70 17.39
C GLU A 211 -25.03 -11.08 17.68
N THR A 212 -25.67 -11.52 18.76
CA THR A 212 -26.91 -10.92 19.26
C THR A 212 -26.59 -10.13 20.51
N ILE A 213 -26.78 -8.81 20.47
CA ILE A 213 -26.68 -7.95 21.65
C ILE A 213 -28.07 -7.53 22.11
N SER A 214 -28.21 -7.34 23.43
CA SER A 214 -29.42 -6.79 24.02
C SER A 214 -29.19 -5.31 24.34
N LEU A 215 -29.93 -4.44 23.66
CA LEU A 215 -29.92 -3.01 23.89
C LEU A 215 -31.19 -2.61 24.64
N LYS A 216 -31.06 -1.70 25.61
CA LYS A 216 -32.24 -1.04 26.20
C LYS A 216 -32.55 0.19 25.37
N ASN A 217 -33.78 0.29 24.88
CA ASN A 217 -34.24 1.53 24.26
C ASN A 217 -34.40 2.63 25.33
N THR A 218 -34.70 3.86 24.90
CA THR A 218 -34.92 5.02 25.79
C THR A 218 -36.08 4.84 26.78
N GLN A 219 -36.91 3.80 26.60
CA GLN A 219 -38.05 3.45 27.45
C GLN A 219 -37.75 2.24 28.36
N GLY A 220 -36.50 1.75 28.37
CA GLY A 220 -36.07 0.62 29.19
C GLY A 220 -36.47 -0.77 28.66
N LEU A 221 -37.11 -0.85 27.48
CA LEU A 221 -37.47 -2.10 26.81
C LEU A 221 -36.22 -2.73 26.19
N LEU A 222 -36.01 -4.01 26.47
CA LEU A 222 -34.94 -4.80 25.88
C LEU A 222 -35.28 -5.14 24.42
N SER A 223 -34.48 -4.64 23.48
CA SER A 223 -34.48 -5.08 22.08
C SER A 223 -33.24 -5.93 21.83
N GLN A 224 -33.42 -7.03 21.11
CA GLN A 224 -32.31 -7.83 20.60
C GLN A 224 -31.99 -7.39 19.18
N ILE A 225 -30.71 -7.07 18.93
CA ILE A 225 -30.21 -6.78 17.59
C ILE A 225 -29.18 -7.85 17.25
N THR A 226 -29.43 -8.56 16.15
CA THR A 226 -28.45 -9.47 15.54
C THR A 226 -27.70 -8.70 14.47
N PHE A 227 -26.37 -8.71 14.53
CA PHE A 227 -25.54 -8.07 13.53
C PHE A 227 -24.28 -8.90 13.23
N GLU A 228 -23.76 -8.72 12.03
CA GLU A 228 -22.49 -9.30 11.59
C GLU A 228 -21.34 -8.44 12.12
N LYS A 229 -20.50 -9.00 13.00
CA LYS A 229 -19.40 -8.26 13.61
C LYS A 229 -18.13 -8.37 12.77
N TRP A 230 -17.96 -7.43 11.84
CA TRP A 230 -16.85 -7.41 10.88
C TRP A 230 -15.51 -6.97 11.46
N TYR A 231 -15.56 -6.18 12.52
CA TYR A 231 -14.40 -5.67 13.26
C TYR A 231 -14.81 -5.41 14.70
N GLU A 232 -13.81 -5.34 15.57
CA GLU A 232 -13.98 -5.01 16.97
C GLU A 232 -12.81 -4.13 17.38
N ARG A 233 -13.08 -3.01 18.06
CA ARG A 233 -12.00 -2.18 18.57
C ARG A 233 -11.45 -2.83 19.82
N ARG A 234 -10.13 -2.81 19.95
CA ARG A 234 -9.41 -3.29 21.14
C ARG A 234 -9.95 -2.66 22.42
N GLN A 235 -10.27 -1.36 22.39
CA GLN A 235 -10.85 -0.64 23.52
C GLN A 235 -12.20 -1.24 23.94
N ASP A 236 -13.08 -1.53 22.99
CA ASP A 236 -14.40 -2.12 23.27
C ASP A 236 -14.28 -3.52 23.92
N VAL A 237 -13.21 -4.27 23.61
CA VAL A 237 -12.90 -5.56 24.26
C VAL A 237 -12.47 -5.33 25.71
N LEU A 238 -11.54 -4.40 25.92
CA LEU A 238 -11.02 -4.06 27.24
C LEU A 238 -12.12 -3.52 28.17
N ASP A 239 -13.01 -2.67 27.66
CA ASP A 239 -14.11 -2.06 28.44
C ASP A 239 -15.11 -3.10 28.96
N ARG A 240 -15.22 -4.27 28.30
CA ARG A 240 -16.02 -5.41 28.77
C ARG A 240 -15.29 -6.29 29.78
N GLY A 241 -14.01 -6.04 30.03
CA GLY A 241 -13.15 -6.87 30.86
C GLY A 241 -12.61 -8.12 30.14
N ASP A 242 -12.78 -8.21 28.82
CA ASP A 242 -12.23 -9.30 28.02
C ASP A 242 -10.71 -9.11 27.82
N LYS A 243 -10.01 -10.21 27.54
CA LYS A 243 -8.56 -10.18 27.29
C LYS A 243 -8.25 -9.81 25.84
N VAL A 244 -7.20 -9.02 25.66
CA VAL A 244 -6.60 -8.70 24.36
C VAL A 244 -5.12 -9.04 24.38
N LEU A 245 -4.61 -9.63 23.30
CA LEU A 245 -3.19 -9.92 23.14
C LEU A 245 -2.43 -8.65 22.78
N ASN A 246 -1.39 -8.27 23.52
CA ASN A 246 -0.51 -7.13 23.19
C ASN A 246 0.57 -7.62 22.22
N TRP A 247 0.37 -7.37 20.91
CA TRP A 247 1.33 -7.72 19.85
C TRP A 247 2.07 -6.52 19.27
N GLU A 248 1.82 -5.31 19.77
CA GLU A 248 2.49 -4.08 19.35
C GLU A 248 3.96 -4.12 19.76
N ARG A 249 4.86 -3.82 18.81
CA ARG A 249 6.28 -3.64 19.11
C ARG A 249 6.55 -2.17 19.44
N LEU A 250 7.54 -1.95 20.31
CA LEU A 250 8.10 -0.62 20.50
C LEU A 250 8.61 -0.09 19.15
N PRO A 251 8.37 1.19 18.80
CA PRO A 251 8.91 1.78 17.58
C PRO A 251 10.42 1.56 17.49
N GLN A 252 10.93 1.06 16.38
CA GLN A 252 12.36 0.73 16.28
C GLN A 252 13.28 1.94 16.49
N ARG A 253 12.78 3.16 16.23
CA ARG A 253 13.47 4.43 16.51
C ARG A 253 13.73 4.73 17.99
N ILE A 254 13.01 4.08 18.91
CA ILE A 254 13.22 4.22 20.36
C ILE A 254 14.08 3.09 20.94
N LEU A 255 14.54 2.17 20.09
CA LEU A 255 15.47 1.12 20.48
C LEU A 255 16.90 1.61 20.21
N ASP A 256 17.80 1.43 21.18
CA ASP A 256 19.21 1.80 21.04
C ASP A 256 19.88 1.05 19.86
N ASN A 257 20.92 1.65 19.28
CA ASN A 257 21.75 0.99 18.27
C ASN A 257 22.46 -0.21 18.91
N GLY A 258 21.92 -1.41 18.70
CA GLY A 258 22.33 -2.65 19.36
C GLY A 258 21.14 -3.41 19.92
N THR A 259 19.97 -2.80 20.05
CA THR A 259 18.79 -3.46 20.59
C THR A 259 17.86 -3.89 19.45
N ARG A 260 17.44 -5.16 19.46
CA ARG A 260 16.43 -5.70 18.53
C ARG A 260 15.28 -6.29 19.33
N VAL A 261 14.04 -6.02 18.91
CA VAL A 261 12.84 -6.68 19.44
C VAL A 261 12.44 -7.78 18.47
N LEU A 262 12.59 -9.02 18.90
CA LEU A 262 12.20 -10.21 18.15
C LEU A 262 10.68 -10.26 17.93
N SER A 263 10.22 -11.14 17.04
CA SER A 263 8.80 -11.38 16.83
C SER A 263 8.07 -11.94 18.04
N SER A 264 8.79 -12.51 18.99
CA SER A 264 8.28 -12.93 20.31
C SER A 264 8.07 -11.77 21.28
N GLY A 265 8.49 -10.55 20.93
CA GLY A 265 8.56 -9.42 21.87
C GLY A 265 9.81 -9.43 22.75
N GLU A 266 10.68 -10.44 22.62
CA GLU A 266 11.94 -10.51 23.33
C GLU A 266 12.90 -9.41 22.84
N VAL A 267 13.52 -8.72 23.80
CA VAL A 267 14.52 -7.68 23.53
C VAL A 267 15.90 -8.31 23.63
N ILE A 268 16.64 -8.34 22.53
CA ILE A 268 18.03 -8.84 22.48
C ILE A 268 19.00 -7.69 22.22
N ASN A 269 20.19 -7.79 22.82
CA ASN A 269 21.34 -6.95 22.50
C ASN A 269 22.19 -7.66 21.44
N CYS A 270 22.55 -6.93 20.38
CA CYS A 270 23.27 -7.35 19.19
C CYS A 270 24.59 -6.59 19.09
#